data_AF-A0A2U1N3X8-F1
#
_entry.id   AF-A0A2U1N3X8-F1
#
_cell.length_a   1.000
_cell.length_b   1.000
_cell.length_c   1.000
_cell.angle_alpha   90.00
_cell.angle_beta   90.00
_cell.angle_gamma   90.00
#
_symmetry.space_group_name_H-M   'P 1'
#
loop_
_entity.id
_entity.type
_entity.pdbx_description
1 polymer ?
#
loop_
_entity_poly.entity_id
_entity_poly.type
_entity_poly.pdbx_seq_one_letter_code
_entity_poly.pdbx_strand_id
1 'polypeptide(L)'
;MKLNQNFWIQSFSVLHKENEAIHNLPLENRLPILPFPPLTIFDALPETREWWPVWDKRQQLNCILTCQGSAPVTDRIRSTLENSNINEPSEEAKQYIMKQCKTWNMVWIGKNTVAPLEPDEIEQIMGYPRSHTRGPSKTERFKGLGNSFQV
;
A
#
# COMPACT_ATOMS: atom_id res chain seq x y z
N MET A 1 -1.64 7.67 36.68
CA MET A 1 -0.64 8.08 35.66
C MET A 1 -1.35 8.21 34.33
N LYS A 2 -1.55 9.43 33.84
CA LYS A 2 -2.16 9.67 32.52
C LYS A 2 -1.06 9.48 31.48
N LEU A 3 -1.11 8.38 30.72
CA LEU A 3 -0.31 8.23 29.51
C LEU A 3 -0.77 9.31 28.54
N ASN A 4 0.15 10.21 28.19
CA ASN A 4 -0.10 11.30 27.27
C ASN A 4 -0.16 10.68 25.86
N GLN A 5 -1.38 10.36 25.40
CA GLN A 5 -1.66 9.67 24.12
C GLN A 5 -1.40 10.52 22.85
N ASN A 6 -0.64 11.60 22.94
CA ASN A 6 -0.50 12.56 21.84
C ASN A 6 0.96 12.74 21.40
N PHE A 7 1.66 11.65 21.10
CA PHE A 7 2.96 11.71 20.42
C PHE A 7 2.86 11.11 19.02
N TRP A 8 2.43 11.97 18.09
CA TRP A 8 2.75 11.97 16.67
C TRP A 8 2.67 10.63 15.92
N ILE A 9 1.52 10.37 15.30
CA ILE A 9 1.45 9.52 14.10
C ILE A 9 2.07 10.33 12.94
N GLN A 10 3.38 10.58 13.01
CA GLN A 10 4.12 10.95 11.80
C GLN A 10 4.31 9.65 11.02
N SER A 11 3.70 9.57 9.84
CA SER A 11 3.93 8.45 8.94
C SER A 11 5.38 8.46 8.49
N PHE A 12 6.12 7.42 8.83
CA PHE A 12 7.50 7.21 8.39
C PHE A 12 7.58 6.36 7.10
N SER A 13 6.46 6.02 6.47
CA SER A 13 6.43 5.21 5.26
C SER A 13 5.15 5.45 4.45
N VAL A 14 5.12 4.93 3.21
CA VAL A 14 3.91 4.84 2.37
C VAL A 14 2.80 4.02 3.04
N LEU A 15 3.14 3.11 3.95
CA LEU A 15 2.18 2.23 4.62
C LEU A 15 1.64 2.88 5.88
N HIS A 16 0.32 2.90 5.98
CA HIS A 16 -0.37 3.18 7.22
C HIS A 16 -0.44 1.89 8.06
N LYS A 17 0.47 1.78 9.04
CA LYS A 17 0.55 0.65 9.97
C LYS A 17 0.62 1.17 11.40
N GLU A 18 -0.41 0.89 12.19
CA GLU A 18 -0.40 1.13 13.63
C GLU A 18 0.42 0.00 14.29
N ASN A 19 1.58 0.34 14.84
CA ASN A 19 2.41 -0.60 15.60
C ASN A 19 2.66 -0.03 16.99
N GLU A 20 2.31 -0.80 18.02
CA GLU A 20 2.73 -0.53 19.40
C GLU A 20 3.96 -1.38 19.72
N ALA A 21 5.11 -0.74 19.93
CA ALA A 21 6.34 -1.40 20.33
C ALA A 21 6.67 -1.05 21.80
N ILE A 22 6.47 -2.02 22.70
CA ILE A 22 6.87 -1.88 24.10
C ILE A 22 8.37 -2.16 24.19
N HIS A 23 9.17 -1.15 24.55
CA HIS A 23 10.61 -1.27 24.70
C HIS A 23 11.13 -0.35 25.81
N ASN A 24 12.32 -0.63 26.32
CA ASN A 24 13.06 0.24 27.26
C ASN A 24 14.23 1.00 26.60
N LEU A 25 14.31 0.99 25.26
CA LEU A 25 15.35 1.71 24.52
C LEU A 25 15.22 3.22 24.70
N PRO A 26 16.36 3.96 24.80
CA PRO A 26 16.35 5.42 24.92
C PRO A 26 15.54 6.09 23.80
N LEU A 27 14.88 7.19 24.15
CA LEU A 27 14.16 8.04 23.19
C LEU A 27 15.06 9.12 22.58
N GLU A 28 16.12 9.50 23.29
CA GLU A 28 17.05 10.55 22.88
C GLU A 28 18.02 10.07 21.81
N ASN A 29 18.48 10.99 20.95
CA ASN A 29 19.49 10.76 19.91
C ASN A 29 19.14 9.66 18.90
N ARG A 30 17.85 9.43 18.65
CA ARG A 30 17.38 8.59 17.54
C ARG A 30 17.65 9.31 16.22
N LEU A 31 18.22 8.58 15.27
CA LEU A 31 18.45 9.06 13.91
C LEU A 31 17.56 8.28 12.93
N PRO A 32 17.03 8.94 11.89
CA PRO A 32 16.30 8.24 10.85
C PRO A 32 17.25 7.36 10.02
N ILE A 33 16.70 6.31 9.44
CA ILE A 33 17.41 5.52 8.43
C ILE A 33 17.51 6.36 7.16
N LEU A 34 18.70 6.36 6.56
CA LEU A 34 18.99 7.02 5.29
C LEU A 34 19.25 5.98 4.19
N PRO A 35 18.79 6.23 2.95
CA PRO A 35 17.98 7.37 2.51
C PRO A 35 16.59 7.34 3.14
N PHE A 36 15.92 8.51 3.20
CA PHE A 36 14.57 8.56 3.74
C PHE A 36 13.64 7.63 2.95
N PRO A 37 12.80 6.85 3.64
CA PRO A 37 11.84 5.99 2.98
C PRO A 37 10.80 6.81 2.19
N PRO A 38 10.21 6.26 1.13
CA PRO A 38 9.12 6.91 0.40
C PRO A 38 7.93 7.15 1.33
N LEU A 39 7.30 8.32 1.21
CA LEU A 39 6.17 8.72 2.08
C LEU A 39 4.82 8.62 1.36
N THR A 40 4.84 8.69 0.03
CA THR A 40 3.65 8.53 -0.80
C THR A 40 3.75 7.37 -1.78
N ILE A 41 2.60 6.87 -2.25
CA ILE A 41 2.50 5.87 -3.32
C ILE A 41 3.33 6.29 -4.52
N PHE A 42 3.30 7.58 -4.88
CA PHE A 42 4.01 8.09 -6.04
C PHE A 42 5.51 8.27 -5.84
N ASP A 43 5.98 8.30 -4.59
CA ASP A 43 7.43 8.25 -4.29
C ASP A 43 7.96 6.83 -4.42
N ALA A 44 7.15 5.84 -4.02
CA ALA A 44 7.52 4.42 -4.13
C ALA A 44 7.33 3.84 -5.54
N LEU A 45 6.23 4.22 -6.20
CA LEU A 45 5.75 3.67 -7.48
C LEU A 45 5.42 4.82 -8.45
N PRO A 46 6.42 5.58 -8.92
CA PRO A 46 6.21 6.78 -9.72
C PRO A 46 5.44 6.52 -11.03
N GLU A 47 5.60 5.33 -11.62
CA GLU A 47 4.92 4.89 -12.84
C GLU A 47 3.39 4.81 -12.72
N THR A 48 2.87 4.65 -11.50
CA THR A 48 1.42 4.58 -11.27
C THR A 48 0.73 5.93 -11.41
N ARG A 49 1.48 7.04 -11.36
CA ARG A 49 0.95 8.41 -11.39
C ARG A 49 0.19 8.72 -12.67
N GLU A 50 0.65 8.21 -13.81
CA GLU A 50 0.02 8.46 -15.12
C GLU A 50 -1.41 7.93 -15.18
N TRP A 51 -1.67 6.81 -14.50
CA TRP A 51 -2.94 6.09 -14.55
C TRP A 51 -3.86 6.41 -13.38
N TRP A 52 -3.41 7.24 -12.45
CA TRP A 52 -4.12 7.51 -11.21
C TRP A 52 -5.33 8.42 -11.46
N PRO A 53 -6.56 7.96 -11.23
CA PRO A 53 -7.73 8.79 -11.47
C PRO A 53 -7.82 9.92 -10.45
N VAL A 54 -8.30 11.09 -10.89
CA VAL A 54 -8.41 12.30 -10.05
C VAL A 54 -9.26 12.06 -8.79
N TRP A 55 -10.24 11.16 -8.84
CA TRP A 55 -11.11 10.83 -7.70
C TRP A 55 -10.48 9.86 -6.69
N ASP A 56 -9.40 9.16 -7.02
CA ASP A 56 -8.65 8.36 -6.05
C ASP A 56 -7.64 9.26 -5.32
N LYS A 57 -8.01 9.67 -4.10
CA LYS A 57 -7.19 10.58 -3.27
C LYS A 57 -6.14 9.88 -2.41
N ARG A 58 -5.93 8.57 -2.56
CA ARG A 58 -4.94 7.85 -1.75
C ARG A 58 -3.54 8.39 -2.04
N GLN A 59 -2.85 8.76 -0.98
CA GLN A 59 -1.40 9.03 -1.00
C GLN A 59 -0.62 7.91 -0.33
N GLN A 60 -1.30 7.09 0.48
CA GLN A 60 -0.73 6.01 1.27
C GLN A 60 -1.53 4.74 1.06
N LEU A 61 -0.87 3.62 1.34
CA LEU A 61 -1.45 2.28 1.32
C LEU A 61 -1.84 1.86 2.73
N ASN A 62 -2.76 0.91 2.85
CA ASN A 62 -3.06 0.28 4.13
C ASN A 62 -1.98 -0.75 4.48
N CYS A 63 -2.00 -1.27 5.71
CA CYS A 63 -1.10 -2.35 6.13
C CYS A 63 -1.07 -3.51 5.11
N ILE A 64 0.14 -4.04 4.84
CA ILE A 64 0.33 -5.15 3.91
C ILE A 64 -0.38 -6.39 4.43
N LEU A 65 -1.18 -7.00 3.56
CA LEU A 65 -1.88 -8.23 3.86
C LEU A 65 -0.99 -9.46 3.56
N THR A 66 -1.32 -10.58 4.20
CA THR A 66 -0.68 -11.88 3.94
C THR A 66 -1.23 -12.59 2.69
N CYS A 67 -2.27 -12.02 2.07
CA CYS A 67 -2.90 -12.50 0.86
C CYS A 67 -3.20 -11.33 -0.10
N GLN A 68 -3.36 -11.64 -1.38
CA GLN A 68 -3.61 -10.67 -2.44
C GLN A 68 -5.06 -10.73 -2.94
N GLY A 69 -5.51 -9.64 -3.54
CA GLY A 69 -6.78 -9.62 -4.28
C GLY A 69 -6.73 -10.59 -5.46
N SER A 70 -7.85 -11.25 -5.74
CA SER A 70 -7.94 -12.25 -6.82
C SER A 70 -8.21 -11.60 -8.18
N ALA A 71 -7.82 -12.27 -9.27
CA ALA A 71 -8.06 -11.81 -10.64
C ALA A 71 -9.53 -11.46 -10.95
N PRO A 72 -10.54 -12.20 -10.45
CA PRO A 72 -11.94 -11.82 -10.63
C PRO A 72 -12.29 -10.43 -10.06
N VAL A 73 -11.60 -9.97 -9.03
CA VAL A 73 -11.83 -8.63 -8.46
C VAL A 73 -11.30 -7.56 -9.41
N THR A 74 -10.10 -7.72 -9.94
CA THR A 74 -9.51 -6.78 -10.90
C THR A 74 -10.33 -6.73 -12.19
N ASP A 75 -10.83 -7.87 -12.65
CA ASP A 75 -11.68 -7.95 -13.85
C ASP A 75 -13.03 -7.28 -13.64
N ARG A 76 -13.65 -7.46 -12.47
CA ARG A 76 -14.91 -6.79 -12.13
C ARG A 76 -14.74 -5.27 -12.04
N ILE A 77 -13.62 -4.79 -11.49
CA ILE A 77 -13.28 -3.36 -11.48
C ILE A 77 -13.15 -2.84 -12.91
N ARG A 78 -12.40 -3.55 -13.77
CA ARG A 78 -12.24 -3.19 -15.18
C ARG A 78 -13.59 -3.11 -15.90
N SER A 79 -14.42 -4.14 -15.79
CA SER A 79 -15.75 -4.15 -16.40
C SER A 79 -16.65 -3.03 -15.87
N THR A 80 -16.53 -2.66 -14.60
CA THR A 80 -17.31 -1.57 -14.02
C THR A 80 -16.90 -0.22 -14.63
N LEU A 81 -15.61 -0.02 -14.86
CA LEU A 81 -15.04 1.18 -15.47
C LEU A 81 -15.27 1.26 -17.00
N GLU A 82 -15.31 0.12 -17.69
CA GLU A 82 -15.56 0.07 -19.13
C GLU A 82 -17.05 0.26 -19.46
N ASN A 83 -17.96 -0.21 -18.60
CA ASN A 83 -19.41 -0.06 -18.79
C ASN A 83 -19.92 1.34 -18.41
N SER A 84 -19.13 2.18 -17.75
CA SER A 84 -19.50 3.58 -17.57
C SER A 84 -19.33 4.31 -18.90
N ASN A 85 -20.43 4.50 -19.62
CA ASN A 85 -20.49 5.26 -20.88
C ASN A 85 -20.11 6.76 -20.75
N ILE A 86 -19.81 7.21 -19.53
CA ILE A 86 -19.41 8.56 -19.17
C ILE A 86 -17.92 8.50 -18.81
N ASN A 87 -17.16 9.53 -19.18
CA ASN A 87 -15.72 9.65 -18.85
C ASN A 87 -15.39 9.47 -17.35
N GLU A 88 -16.41 9.48 -16.49
CA GLU A 88 -16.30 9.26 -15.06
C GLU A 88 -17.36 8.25 -14.58
N PRO A 89 -16.98 7.26 -13.75
CA PRO A 89 -17.92 6.27 -13.19
C PRO A 89 -18.92 6.92 -12.21
N SER A 90 -20.03 6.23 -11.94
CA SER A 90 -21.00 6.67 -10.92
C SER A 90 -20.39 6.70 -9.52
N GLU A 91 -20.98 7.45 -8.59
CA GLU A 91 -20.45 7.56 -7.24
C GLU A 91 -20.47 6.20 -6.51
N GLU A 92 -21.49 5.38 -6.74
CA GLU A 92 -21.58 4.02 -6.21
C GLU A 92 -20.46 3.12 -6.76
N ALA A 93 -20.16 3.25 -8.06
CA ALA A 93 -19.06 2.53 -8.68
C ALA A 93 -17.71 2.98 -8.11
N LYS A 94 -17.48 4.29 -7.93
CA LYS A 94 -16.27 4.81 -7.28
C LYS A 94 -16.11 4.27 -5.88
N GLN A 95 -17.18 4.30 -5.06
CA GLN A 95 -17.15 3.76 -3.70
C GLN A 95 -16.81 2.26 -3.67
N TYR A 96 -17.41 1.48 -4.57
CA TYR A 96 -17.10 0.06 -4.71
C TYR A 96 -15.63 -0.16 -5.08
N ILE A 97 -15.13 0.52 -6.12
CA ILE A 97 -13.76 0.39 -6.59
C ILE A 97 -12.77 0.82 -5.49
N MET A 98 -13.02 1.96 -4.84
CA MET A 98 -12.18 2.45 -3.75
C MET A 98 -12.17 1.50 -2.57
N LYS A 99 -13.30 0.87 -2.24
CA LYS A 99 -13.36 -0.16 -1.20
C LYS A 99 -12.45 -1.33 -1.55
N GLN A 100 -12.55 -1.87 -2.77
CA GLN A 100 -11.68 -2.97 -3.20
C GLN A 100 -10.21 -2.57 -3.23
N CYS A 101 -9.88 -1.39 -3.77
CA CYS A 101 -8.51 -0.92 -3.87
C CYS A 101 -7.86 -0.71 -2.49
N LYS A 102 -8.61 -0.17 -1.53
CA LYS A 102 -8.16 -0.03 -0.13
C LYS A 102 -8.03 -1.38 0.56
N THR A 103 -8.97 -2.31 0.36
CA THR A 103 -8.91 -3.63 0.97
C THR A 103 -7.69 -4.42 0.50
N TRP A 104 -7.38 -4.39 -0.80
CA TRP A 104 -6.34 -5.23 -1.39
C TRP A 104 -5.04 -4.48 -1.73
N ASN A 105 -4.91 -3.23 -1.28
CA ASN A 105 -3.81 -2.33 -1.64
C ASN A 105 -3.53 -2.27 -3.15
N MET A 106 -4.59 -2.27 -3.97
CA MET A 106 -4.41 -2.23 -5.43
C MET A 106 -3.98 -0.85 -5.91
N VAL A 107 -3.13 -0.84 -6.92
CA VAL A 107 -2.59 0.36 -7.58
C VAL A 107 -3.00 0.41 -9.05
N TRP A 108 -3.04 1.61 -9.63
CA TRP A 108 -3.39 1.82 -11.02
C TRP A 108 -2.17 1.59 -11.92
N ILE A 109 -2.27 0.64 -12.85
CA ILE A 109 -1.16 0.23 -13.74
C ILE A 109 -1.44 0.52 -15.22
N GLY A 110 -2.63 1.01 -15.54
CA GLY A 110 -3.07 1.24 -16.90
C GLY A 110 -4.46 1.86 -16.93
N LYS A 111 -4.91 2.29 -18.12
CA LYS A 111 -6.27 2.79 -18.32
C LYS A 111 -7.28 1.75 -17.82
N ASN A 112 -8.14 2.17 -16.89
CA ASN A 112 -9.18 1.33 -16.26
C ASN A 112 -8.67 0.03 -15.63
N THR A 113 -7.37 -0.05 -15.33
CA THR A 113 -6.73 -1.29 -14.88
C THR A 113 -6.02 -1.07 -13.55
N VAL A 114 -6.36 -1.92 -12.59
CA VAL A 114 -5.72 -2.00 -11.28
C VAL A 114 -5.07 -3.36 -11.11
N ALA A 115 -4.00 -3.42 -10.32
CA ALA A 115 -3.33 -4.65 -9.94
C ALA A 115 -2.99 -4.65 -8.45
N PRO A 116 -2.94 -5.82 -7.80
CA PRO A 116 -2.30 -5.94 -6.49
C PRO A 116 -0.80 -5.65 -6.61
N LEU A 117 -0.18 -5.25 -5.50
CA LEU A 117 1.26 -5.05 -5.43
C LEU A 117 2.00 -6.37 -5.68
N GLU A 118 3.09 -6.29 -6.43
CA GLU A 118 4.03 -7.40 -6.57
C GLU A 118 4.93 -7.53 -5.34
N PRO A 119 5.43 -8.74 -5.02
CA PRO A 119 6.28 -8.93 -3.85
C PRO A 119 7.52 -8.03 -3.83
N ASP A 120 8.11 -7.74 -4.99
CA ASP A 120 9.29 -6.85 -5.10
C ASP A 120 8.93 -5.40 -4.77
N GLU A 121 7.72 -4.94 -5.13
CA GLU A 121 7.21 -3.61 -4.78
C GLU A 121 6.95 -3.53 -3.27
N ILE A 122 6.41 -4.60 -2.68
CA ILE A 122 6.19 -4.69 -1.23
C ILE A 122 7.53 -4.67 -0.48
N GLU A 123 8.54 -5.41 -0.94
CA GLU A 123 9.89 -5.36 -0.37
C GLU A 123 10.42 -3.93 -0.34
N GLN A 124 10.34 -3.22 -1.47
CA GLN A 124 10.78 -1.83 -1.59
C GLN A 124 10.00 -0.90 -0.65
N ILE A 125 8.66 -1.00 -0.63
CA ILE A 125 7.79 -0.19 0.23
C ILE A 125 8.10 -0.46 1.72
N MET A 126 8.45 -1.70 2.06
CA MET A 126 8.76 -2.13 3.42
C MET A 126 10.21 -1.87 3.84
N GLY A 127 11.04 -1.31 2.96
CA GLY A 127 12.45 -1.00 3.23
C GLY A 127 13.40 -2.19 3.13
N TYR A 128 12.93 -3.33 2.60
CA TYR A 128 13.78 -4.49 2.35
C TYR A 128 14.58 -4.33 1.05
N PRO A 129 15.77 -4.96 0.96
CA PRO A 129 16.50 -5.05 -0.30
C PRO A 129 15.65 -5.72 -1.40
N ARG A 130 15.83 -5.29 -2.65
CA ARG A 130 15.15 -5.90 -3.79
C ARG A 130 15.46 -7.40 -3.88
N SER A 131 14.42 -8.21 -4.10
CA SER A 131 14.48 -9.67 -4.14
C SER A 131 14.87 -10.34 -2.81
N HIS A 132 14.70 -9.65 -1.67
CA HIS A 132 15.00 -10.21 -0.34
C HIS A 132 14.25 -11.52 -0.05
N THR A 133 13.02 -11.65 -0.55
CA THR A 133 12.19 -12.84 -0.38
C THR A 133 12.20 -13.76 -1.60
N ARG A 134 13.19 -13.67 -2.50
CA ARG A 134 13.27 -14.52 -3.69
C ARG A 134 13.59 -15.97 -3.32
N GLY A 135 12.88 -16.92 -3.94
CA GLY A 135 13.10 -18.37 -3.78
C GLY A 135 11.82 -19.13 -3.45
N PRO A 136 11.11 -18.76 -2.35
CA PRO A 136 9.79 -19.29 -2.02
C PRO A 136 8.72 -18.98 -3.08
N SER A 137 7.58 -19.67 -2.97
CA SER A 137 6.42 -19.40 -3.82
C SER A 137 5.87 -17.98 -3.61
N LYS A 138 5.18 -17.42 -4.61
CA LYS A 138 4.56 -16.08 -4.51
C LYS A 138 3.67 -15.95 -3.27
N THR A 139 2.91 -17.00 -2.94
CA THR A 139 2.06 -17.06 -1.73
C THR A 139 2.88 -16.97 -0.44
N GLU A 140 4.00 -17.70 -0.34
CA GLU A 140 4.87 -17.65 0.83
C GLU A 140 5.55 -16.30 0.98
N ARG A 141 5.93 -15.66 -0.14
CA ARG A 141 6.48 -14.30 -0.15
C ARG A 141 5.50 -13.29 0.45
N PHE A 142 4.24 -13.28 0.00
CA PHE A 142 3.20 -12.42 0.59
C PHE A 142 2.98 -12.70 2.06
N LYS A 143 2.94 -13.98 2.46
CA LYS A 143 2.77 -14.37 3.87
C LYS A 143 3.93 -13.88 4.74
N GLY A 144 5.16 -13.99 4.25
CA GLY A 144 6.35 -13.48 4.94
C GLY A 144 6.30 -11.96 5.10
N LEU A 145 6.10 -11.25 3.98
CA LEU A 145 6.09 -9.78 3.96
C LEU A 145 4.96 -9.19 4.82
N GLY A 146 3.73 -9.73 4.71
CA GLY A 146 2.59 -9.23 5.50
C GLY A 146 2.76 -9.37 7.02
N ASN A 147 3.60 -10.31 7.48
CA ASN A 147 3.91 -10.51 8.90
C ASN A 147 5.23 -9.89 9.34
N SER A 148 5.93 -9.19 8.45
CA SER A 148 7.24 -8.61 8.72
C SER A 148 7.15 -7.21 9.32
N PHE A 149 8.26 -6.78 9.93
CA PHE A 149 8.41 -5.39 10.37
C PHE A 149 8.56 -4.47 9.16
N GLN A 150 8.10 -3.25 9.31
CA GLN A 150 8.54 -2.15 8.44
C GLN A 150 9.97 -1.82 8.87
N VAL A 151 10.92 -1.87 7.93
CA VAL A 151 12.30 -1.40 8.12
C VAL A 151 12.32 0.12 8.01
#